data_AF-A0A2N6FSV4-F1
#
_entry.id   AF-A0A2N6FSV4-F1
#
_cell.length_a   1.000
_cell.length_b   1.000
_cell.length_c   1.000
_cell.angle_alpha   90.00
_cell.angle_beta   90.00
_cell.angle_gamma   90.00
#
_symmetry.space_group_name_H-M   'P 1'
#
loop_
_entity.id
_entity.type
_entity.pdbx_description
1 polymer ?
#
loop_
_entity_poly.entity_id
_entity_poly.type
_entity_poly.pdbx_seq_one_letter_code
_entity_poly.pdbx_strand_id
1 'polypeptide(L)'
;MNLISLENKKIYFAPKNDISFELSDYLSKNITFTNLGYLDRVNNIEEIDYIEELDYIIISSPNYYKEISDTLSRFVSNRKIHFSFFNKEKHLDLYSYRWAYNLRLWSNDFVYKLRNINYLKLIKYKNIHKNKRAFILGNGPSLNIRDLSSLQNEITFAANKIYLAYEDTQWRPTYYFVEDHLVYKQNFNEIKKQKEISFFPLDTLAWGRLDKGIYYDFIFENYSPNLPKISSSAIKGLYWGGTVVYSMLQMAIYMGIKEVYIIGLDFSFDVPKKDLNSKEHIRSEGEVNHFHKDYRKVGEKWTQPKLDIQELAFRKVKEYCKSNNIKIYNASRSTKLEIIDLIDFDDLFIKKKDI
;
A
#
# COMPACT_ATOMS: atom_id res chain seq x y z
N MET A 1 -10.92 -36.15 2.22
CA MET A 1 -11.30 -35.49 0.96
C MET A 1 -10.03 -35.22 0.17
N ASN A 2 -10.01 -35.67 -1.08
CA ASN A 2 -8.78 -35.85 -1.86
C ASN A 2 -8.15 -34.51 -2.24
N LEU A 3 -6.82 -34.47 -2.14
CA LEU A 3 -5.97 -33.42 -2.72
C LEU A 3 -6.28 -33.30 -4.21
N ILE A 4 -6.68 -32.13 -4.70
CA ILE A 4 -6.70 -31.89 -6.15
C ILE A 4 -5.29 -31.48 -6.55
N SER A 5 -4.69 -32.26 -7.44
CA SER A 5 -3.41 -31.90 -8.04
C SER A 5 -3.66 -30.94 -9.19
N LEU A 6 -2.92 -29.83 -9.22
CA LEU A 6 -2.87 -28.95 -10.40
C LEU A 6 -1.79 -29.41 -11.40
N GLU A 7 -0.98 -30.41 -11.04
CA GLU A 7 0.05 -30.97 -11.91
C GLU A 7 -0.58 -31.62 -13.15
N ASN A 8 -0.07 -31.28 -14.33
CA ASN A 8 -0.52 -31.73 -15.63
C ASN A 8 -2.00 -31.44 -15.93
N LYS A 9 -2.53 -30.35 -15.36
CA LYS A 9 -3.91 -29.91 -15.56
C LYS A 9 -4.03 -28.79 -16.57
N LYS A 10 -5.16 -28.75 -17.28
CA LYS A 10 -5.57 -27.65 -18.15
C LYS A 10 -6.39 -26.62 -17.36
N ILE A 11 -5.85 -25.42 -17.16
CA ILE A 11 -6.35 -24.44 -16.20
C ILE A 11 -6.64 -23.10 -16.87
N TYR A 12 -7.83 -22.55 -16.62
CA TYR A 12 -8.12 -21.12 -16.83
C TYR A 12 -8.02 -20.35 -15.52
N PHE A 13 -7.60 -19.08 -15.59
CA PHE A 13 -7.65 -18.16 -14.44
C PHE A 13 -8.70 -17.08 -14.65
N ALA A 14 -9.38 -16.68 -13.58
CA ALA A 14 -10.41 -15.65 -13.62
C ALA A 14 -10.35 -14.71 -12.39
N PRO A 15 -10.61 -13.41 -12.53
CA PRO A 15 -10.77 -12.69 -13.78
C PRO A 15 -9.39 -12.38 -14.39
N LYS A 16 -9.33 -11.92 -15.64
CA LYS A 16 -8.11 -11.42 -16.27
C LYS A 16 -7.61 -10.17 -15.57
N ASN A 17 -6.81 -10.36 -14.53
CA ASN A 17 -6.23 -9.31 -13.72
C ASN A 17 -4.82 -9.69 -13.26
N ASP A 18 -4.11 -8.73 -12.68
CA ASP A 18 -2.74 -8.94 -12.21
C ASP A 18 -2.61 -10.03 -11.14
N ILE A 19 -3.68 -10.30 -10.38
CA ILE A 19 -3.69 -11.34 -9.35
C ILE A 19 -3.64 -12.72 -10.01
N SER A 20 -4.49 -12.92 -11.01
CA SER A 20 -4.54 -14.14 -11.81
C SER A 20 -3.26 -14.32 -12.61
N PHE A 21 -2.71 -13.25 -13.21
CA PHE A 21 -1.42 -13.28 -13.90
C PHE A 21 -0.28 -13.67 -12.96
N GLU A 22 -0.18 -13.01 -11.79
CA GLU A 22 0.86 -13.32 -10.80
C GLU A 22 0.70 -14.74 -10.24
N LEU A 23 -0.54 -15.21 -10.02
CA LEU A 23 -0.79 -16.58 -9.58
C LEU A 23 -0.37 -17.60 -10.64
N SER A 24 -0.73 -17.38 -11.91
CA SER A 24 -0.34 -18.28 -13.00
C SER A 24 1.18 -18.32 -13.16
N ASP A 25 1.84 -17.16 -13.24
CA ASP A 25 3.31 -17.06 -13.38
C ASP A 25 4.01 -17.77 -12.22
N TYR A 26 3.50 -17.58 -11.01
CA TYR A 26 3.99 -18.28 -9.84
C TYR A 26 3.78 -19.80 -9.95
N LEU A 27 2.59 -20.28 -10.34
CA LEU A 27 2.33 -21.71 -10.49
C LEU A 27 3.25 -22.31 -11.56
N SER A 28 3.47 -21.63 -12.70
CA SER A 28 4.28 -22.17 -13.79
C SER A 28 5.76 -22.33 -13.44
N LYS A 29 6.23 -21.65 -12.39
CA LYS A 29 7.60 -21.80 -11.85
C LYS A 29 7.74 -22.99 -10.91
N ASN A 30 6.63 -23.57 -10.45
CA ASN A 30 6.63 -24.56 -9.36
C ASN A 30 5.98 -25.89 -9.72
N ILE A 31 5.06 -25.89 -10.69
CA ILE A 31 4.32 -27.07 -11.14
C ILE A 31 4.14 -27.02 -12.66
N THR A 32 4.02 -28.19 -13.28
CA THR A 32 3.68 -28.28 -14.70
C THR A 32 2.18 -28.23 -14.85
N PHE A 33 1.66 -27.31 -15.66
CA PHE A 33 0.25 -27.28 -16.02
C PHE A 33 0.11 -26.53 -17.35
N THR A 34 -1.03 -26.70 -18.03
CA THR A 34 -1.34 -25.95 -19.25
C THR A 34 -2.21 -24.76 -18.88
N ASN A 35 -1.67 -23.54 -18.99
CA ASN A 35 -2.47 -22.33 -18.87
C ASN A 35 -3.26 -22.12 -20.17
N LEU A 36 -4.58 -22.32 -20.11
CA LEU A 36 -5.49 -22.11 -21.23
C LEU A 36 -5.82 -20.63 -21.45
N GLY A 37 -5.55 -19.76 -20.47
CA GLY A 37 -5.70 -18.32 -20.58
C GLY A 37 -6.36 -17.69 -19.36
N TYR A 38 -6.84 -16.47 -19.57
CA TYR A 38 -7.42 -15.61 -18.53
C TYR A 38 -8.79 -15.12 -18.96
N LEU A 39 -9.81 -15.46 -18.18
CA LEU A 39 -11.20 -15.11 -18.44
C LEU A 39 -11.47 -13.74 -17.82
N ASP A 40 -11.88 -12.74 -18.59
CA ASP A 40 -12.43 -11.50 -18.03
C ASP A 40 -13.97 -11.56 -18.01
N ARG A 41 -14.60 -10.67 -17.22
CA ARG A 41 -16.06 -10.56 -17.06
C ARG A 41 -16.81 -10.84 -18.37
N VAL A 42 -17.35 -12.06 -18.46
CA VAL A 42 -18.38 -12.55 -19.39
C VAL A 42 -18.02 -12.64 -20.89
N ASN A 43 -17.16 -11.79 -21.46
CA ASN A 43 -17.03 -11.71 -22.92
C ASN A 43 -16.33 -12.89 -23.62
N ASN A 44 -15.55 -13.71 -22.91
CA ASN A 44 -14.86 -14.87 -23.50
C ASN A 44 -15.44 -16.21 -23.03
N ILE A 45 -16.59 -16.21 -22.34
CA ILE A 45 -17.20 -17.46 -21.86
C ILE A 45 -17.92 -18.20 -23.00
N GLU A 46 -18.43 -17.47 -23.99
CA GLU A 46 -19.05 -18.03 -25.20
C GLU A 46 -18.02 -18.63 -26.17
N GLU A 47 -16.76 -18.21 -26.13
CA GLU A 47 -15.65 -18.80 -26.91
C GLU A 47 -15.04 -20.04 -26.25
N ILE A 48 -15.55 -20.48 -25.10
CA ILE A 48 -15.14 -21.75 -24.49
C ILE A 48 -15.87 -22.90 -25.21
N ASP A 49 -15.69 -23.01 -26.53
CA ASP A 49 -16.13 -24.17 -27.32
C ASP A 49 -15.50 -25.49 -26.80
N TYR A 50 -14.47 -25.38 -25.96
CA TYR A 50 -13.68 -26.47 -25.39
C TYR A 50 -13.92 -26.70 -23.87
N ILE A 51 -15.11 -26.38 -23.35
CA ILE A 51 -15.49 -26.57 -21.92
C ILE A 51 -15.24 -28.00 -21.41
N GLU A 52 -15.29 -29.00 -22.28
CA GLU A 52 -15.04 -30.40 -21.91
C GLU A 52 -13.56 -30.68 -21.61
N GLU A 53 -12.63 -29.95 -22.23
CA GLU A 53 -11.20 -30.22 -22.13
C GLU A 53 -10.49 -29.59 -20.94
N LEU A 54 -11.10 -28.60 -20.27
CA LEU A 54 -10.50 -27.99 -19.09
C LEU A 54 -10.67 -28.86 -17.86
N ASP A 55 -9.64 -28.91 -17.02
CA ASP A 55 -9.73 -29.53 -15.70
C ASP A 55 -10.32 -28.56 -14.68
N TYR A 56 -9.77 -27.35 -14.61
CA TYR A 56 -10.09 -26.39 -13.55
C TYR A 56 -10.17 -24.93 -14.03
N ILE A 57 -11.01 -24.15 -13.36
CA ILE A 57 -11.00 -22.68 -13.39
C ILE A 57 -10.63 -22.17 -11.99
N ILE A 58 -9.56 -21.38 -11.90
CA ILE A 58 -9.12 -20.78 -10.64
C ILE A 58 -9.54 -19.31 -10.59
N ILE A 59 -10.45 -19.01 -9.66
CA ILE A 59 -10.94 -17.67 -9.38
C ILE A 59 -10.01 -16.99 -8.35
N SER A 60 -9.44 -15.86 -8.73
CA SER A 60 -8.50 -15.05 -7.94
C SER A 60 -9.00 -13.61 -7.73
N SER A 61 -10.29 -13.46 -7.40
CA SER A 61 -10.91 -12.16 -7.09
C SER A 61 -11.78 -12.21 -5.83
N PRO A 62 -11.26 -11.85 -4.64
CA PRO A 62 -12.03 -11.92 -3.40
C PRO A 62 -13.24 -10.97 -3.37
N ASN A 63 -13.27 -9.94 -4.23
CA ASN A 63 -14.37 -8.97 -4.27
C ASN A 63 -15.52 -9.38 -5.20
N TYR A 64 -15.23 -10.13 -6.27
CA TYR A 64 -16.22 -10.46 -7.32
C TYR A 64 -16.41 -11.96 -7.51
N TYR A 65 -15.87 -12.79 -6.62
CA TYR A 65 -15.88 -14.25 -6.81
C TYR A 65 -17.27 -14.88 -6.85
N LYS A 66 -18.26 -14.31 -6.12
CA LYS A 66 -19.64 -14.80 -6.18
C LYS A 66 -20.19 -14.60 -7.58
N GLU A 67 -20.16 -13.35 -8.07
CA GLU A 67 -20.62 -12.99 -9.41
C GLU A 67 -19.92 -13.83 -10.50
N ILE A 68 -18.60 -13.99 -10.40
CA ILE A 68 -17.80 -14.78 -11.34
C ILE A 68 -18.19 -16.26 -11.26
N SER A 69 -18.25 -16.85 -10.06
CA SER A 69 -18.60 -18.26 -9.86
C SER A 69 -20.04 -18.55 -10.31
N ASP A 70 -20.99 -17.68 -9.97
CA ASP A 70 -22.40 -17.83 -10.33
C ASP A 70 -22.56 -17.78 -11.85
N THR A 71 -21.83 -16.89 -12.53
CA THR A 71 -21.78 -16.83 -13.98
C THR A 71 -21.18 -18.10 -14.57
N LEU A 72 -19.99 -18.52 -14.10
CA LEU A 72 -19.29 -19.70 -14.60
C LEU A 72 -20.07 -21.00 -14.37
N SER A 73 -20.80 -21.10 -13.26
CA SER A 73 -21.60 -22.29 -12.91
C SER A 73 -22.69 -22.64 -13.92
N ARG A 74 -23.04 -21.68 -14.80
CA ARG A 74 -23.99 -21.89 -15.91
C ARG A 74 -23.37 -22.66 -17.08
N PHE A 75 -22.04 -22.66 -17.18
CA PHE A 75 -21.28 -23.20 -18.31
C PHE A 75 -20.38 -24.37 -17.92
N VAL A 76 -19.82 -24.36 -16.70
CA VAL A 76 -18.94 -25.41 -16.19
C VAL A 76 -19.45 -25.96 -14.86
N SER A 77 -19.20 -27.26 -14.63
CA SER A 77 -19.52 -27.88 -13.35
C SER A 77 -18.85 -27.15 -12.18
N ASN A 78 -19.59 -26.91 -11.10
CA ASN A 78 -19.07 -26.34 -9.86
C ASN A 78 -17.86 -27.11 -9.29
N ARG A 79 -17.69 -28.39 -9.63
CA ARG A 79 -16.52 -29.19 -9.23
C ARG A 79 -15.22 -28.78 -9.92
N LYS A 80 -15.31 -28.11 -11.07
CA LYS A 80 -14.16 -27.57 -11.82
C LYS A 80 -13.80 -26.14 -11.38
N ILE A 81 -14.65 -25.47 -10.60
CA ILE A 81 -14.43 -24.09 -10.16
C ILE A 81 -13.75 -24.09 -8.79
N HIS A 82 -12.61 -23.41 -8.68
CA HIS A 82 -11.82 -23.30 -7.46
C HIS A 82 -11.45 -21.84 -7.16
N PHE A 83 -11.16 -21.53 -5.91
CA PHE A 83 -10.82 -20.17 -5.45
C PHE A 83 -9.40 -20.15 -4.89
N SER A 84 -8.63 -19.10 -5.19
CA SER A 84 -7.25 -18.94 -4.72
C SER A 84 -7.11 -18.16 -3.40
N PHE A 85 -8.20 -17.88 -2.69
CA PHE A 85 -8.24 -17.07 -1.47
C PHE A 85 -9.28 -17.58 -0.45
N PHE A 86 -9.20 -17.11 0.80
CA PHE A 86 -10.09 -17.52 1.91
C PHE A 86 -11.22 -16.51 2.14
N ASN A 87 -12.42 -16.97 2.49
CA ASN A 87 -13.55 -16.11 2.89
C ASN A 87 -14.03 -16.44 4.32
N LYS A 88 -14.25 -15.39 5.14
CA LYS A 88 -14.76 -15.47 6.52
C LYS A 88 -16.29 -15.42 6.64
N GLU A 89 -17.05 -15.06 5.61
CA GLU A 89 -18.50 -14.76 5.72
C GLU A 89 -19.45 -15.96 5.64
N LYS A 90 -18.95 -17.19 5.50
CA LYS A 90 -19.81 -18.38 5.43
C LYS A 90 -19.53 -19.32 6.60
N HIS A 91 -20.27 -19.13 7.69
CA HIS A 91 -20.69 -20.22 8.58
C HIS A 91 -21.70 -21.12 7.86
N LEU A 92 -21.31 -21.75 6.75
CA LEU A 92 -22.15 -22.71 6.03
C LEU A 92 -21.58 -24.10 6.24
N ASP A 93 -22.11 -24.75 7.28
CA ASP A 93 -22.12 -26.17 7.59
C ASP A 93 -20.81 -26.94 7.50
N LEU A 94 -20.61 -27.76 8.54
CA LEU A 94 -19.50 -28.69 8.79
C LEU A 94 -19.18 -29.70 7.66
N TYR A 95 -19.84 -29.59 6.50
CA TYR A 95 -19.59 -30.32 5.27
C TYR A 95 -18.77 -29.56 4.20
N SER A 96 -18.49 -28.26 4.39
CA SER A 96 -17.58 -27.49 3.52
C SER A 96 -16.20 -27.21 4.15
N TYR A 97 -15.96 -27.76 5.35
CA TYR A 97 -14.67 -27.75 6.04
C TYR A 97 -13.72 -28.77 5.40
N ARG A 98 -12.88 -28.33 4.45
CA ARG A 98 -11.53 -28.87 4.10
C ARG A 98 -11.13 -28.61 2.64
N TRP A 99 -11.11 -27.35 2.19
CA TRP A 99 -10.59 -27.02 0.84
C TRP A 99 -9.29 -26.19 0.87
N ALA A 100 -8.96 -25.53 1.98
CA ALA A 100 -7.70 -24.79 2.12
C ALA A 100 -6.45 -25.68 2.33
N TYR A 101 -6.62 -27.00 2.48
CA TYR A 101 -5.55 -27.94 2.83
C TYR A 101 -4.83 -28.59 1.66
N ASN A 102 -5.25 -28.34 0.42
CA ASN A 102 -4.96 -29.29 -0.65
C ASN A 102 -4.20 -28.74 -1.88
N LEU A 103 -3.30 -27.77 -1.68
CA LEU A 103 -2.14 -27.58 -2.55
C LEU A 103 -0.93 -28.04 -1.76
N ARG A 104 -0.39 -29.21 -2.09
CA ARG A 104 0.85 -29.74 -1.50
C ARG A 104 2.06 -29.01 -2.12
N LEU A 105 2.03 -27.68 -2.10
CA LEU A 105 3.19 -26.85 -2.36
C LEU A 105 3.90 -26.71 -1.01
N TRP A 106 4.89 -27.55 -0.80
CA TRP A 106 5.82 -27.42 0.31
C TRP A 106 6.39 -25.99 0.26
N SER A 107 6.22 -25.23 1.34
CA SER A 107 6.99 -24.02 1.69
C SER A 107 7.24 -22.99 0.57
N ASN A 108 6.23 -22.22 0.17
CA ASN A 108 6.50 -21.00 -0.61
C ASN A 108 5.70 -19.78 -0.10
N ASP A 109 6.43 -18.67 0.06
CA ASP A 109 5.96 -17.42 0.65
C ASP A 109 4.74 -16.81 -0.04
N PHE A 110 4.58 -17.00 -1.36
CA PHE A 110 3.48 -16.37 -2.11
C PHE A 110 2.10 -16.96 -1.80
N VAL A 111 2.00 -18.29 -1.69
CA VAL A 111 0.75 -18.97 -1.27
C VAL A 111 0.47 -18.71 0.21
N TYR A 112 1.51 -18.60 1.03
CA TYR A 112 1.39 -18.17 2.42
C TYR A 112 0.90 -16.71 2.52
N LYS A 113 1.41 -15.80 1.67
CA LYS A 113 0.95 -14.41 1.56
C LYS A 113 -0.51 -14.34 1.12
N LEU A 114 -0.93 -15.09 0.11
CA LEU A 114 -2.34 -15.19 -0.31
C LEU A 114 -3.28 -15.68 0.80
N ARG A 115 -2.79 -16.54 1.71
CA ARG A 115 -3.51 -17.00 2.91
C ARG A 115 -3.58 -15.93 4.01
N ASN A 116 -2.72 -14.91 3.95
CA ASN A 116 -2.66 -13.86 4.96
C ASN A 116 -3.74 -12.81 4.69
N ILE A 117 -4.60 -12.58 5.69
CA ILE A 117 -5.67 -11.55 5.65
C ILE A 117 -5.11 -10.18 5.24
N ASN A 118 -3.86 -9.89 5.57
CA ASN A 118 -3.21 -8.62 5.22
C ASN A 118 -2.98 -8.48 3.70
N TYR A 119 -2.62 -9.54 2.99
CA TYR A 119 -2.50 -9.53 1.53
C TYR A 119 -3.86 -9.25 0.87
N LEU A 120 -4.91 -9.94 1.33
CA LEU A 120 -6.28 -9.72 0.84
C LEU A 120 -6.83 -8.34 1.18
N LYS A 121 -6.32 -7.68 2.22
CA LYS A 121 -6.63 -6.28 2.52
C LYS A 121 -5.90 -5.34 1.54
N LEU A 122 -4.60 -5.56 1.30
CA LEU A 122 -3.80 -4.72 0.41
C LEU A 122 -4.26 -4.78 -1.04
N ILE A 123 -4.60 -5.97 -1.54
CA ILE A 123 -4.94 -6.18 -2.95
C ILE A 123 -6.13 -5.35 -3.43
N LYS A 124 -7.05 -5.01 -2.52
CA LYS A 124 -8.24 -4.21 -2.79
C LYS A 124 -7.93 -2.76 -3.14
N TYR A 125 -6.72 -2.29 -2.83
CA TYR A 125 -6.31 -0.92 -3.10
C TYR A 125 -5.63 -0.76 -4.46
N LYS A 126 -5.32 -1.85 -5.16
CA LYS A 126 -4.70 -1.75 -6.49
C LYS A 126 -5.59 -0.95 -7.43
N ASN A 127 -5.05 0.14 -7.98
CA ASN A 127 -5.74 1.02 -8.93
C ASN A 127 -7.09 1.60 -8.44
N ILE A 128 -7.36 1.61 -7.13
CA ILE A 128 -8.64 2.13 -6.60
C ILE A 128 -8.85 3.62 -6.89
N HIS A 129 -7.76 4.38 -7.09
CA HIS A 129 -7.73 5.80 -7.43
C HIS A 129 -7.12 6.05 -8.80
N LYS A 130 -7.36 5.15 -9.75
CA LYS A 130 -6.79 5.22 -11.10
C LYS A 130 -7.02 6.60 -11.73
N ASN A 131 -5.93 7.21 -12.19
CA ASN A 131 -5.90 8.51 -12.88
C ASN A 131 -6.41 9.70 -12.04
N LYS A 132 -6.47 9.56 -10.71
CA LYS A 132 -6.81 10.67 -9.80
C LYS A 132 -5.55 11.39 -9.33
N ARG A 133 -5.76 12.57 -8.72
CA ARG A 133 -4.75 13.26 -7.94
C ARG A 133 -4.80 12.86 -6.47
N ALA A 134 -3.69 12.99 -5.76
CA ALA A 134 -3.64 12.84 -4.31
C ALA A 134 -2.63 13.80 -3.66
N PHE A 135 -2.86 14.09 -2.39
CA PHE A 135 -1.98 14.88 -1.55
C PHE A 135 -1.27 13.98 -0.54
N ILE A 136 0.05 14.09 -0.47
CA ILE A 136 0.88 13.41 0.51
C ILE A 136 1.35 14.43 1.54
N LEU A 137 0.97 14.24 2.79
CA LEU A 137 1.27 15.17 3.87
C LEU A 137 2.50 14.69 4.62
N GLY A 138 3.57 15.46 4.54
CA GLY A 138 4.58 15.51 5.57
C GLY A 138 4.04 16.22 6.83
N ASN A 139 4.85 16.27 7.87
CA ASN A 139 4.49 16.88 9.15
C ASN A 139 5.43 18.04 9.51
N GLY A 140 6.13 18.62 8.53
CA GLY A 140 7.08 19.71 8.74
C GLY A 140 6.40 21.04 9.11
N PRO A 141 7.17 22.03 9.61
CA PRO A 141 6.64 23.34 10.00
C PRO A 141 5.83 24.09 8.93
N SER A 142 6.12 23.85 7.65
CA SER A 142 5.38 24.45 6.53
C SER A 142 3.95 23.93 6.36
N LEU A 143 3.57 22.85 7.05
CA LEU A 143 2.19 22.35 7.04
C LEU A 143 1.29 23.31 7.82
N ASN A 144 0.50 24.10 7.10
CA ASN A 144 -0.49 24.97 7.70
C ASN A 144 -1.82 24.23 7.91
N ILE A 145 -2.32 24.22 9.16
CA ILE A 145 -3.59 23.56 9.50
C ILE A 145 -4.76 24.14 8.68
N ARG A 146 -4.72 25.43 8.31
CA ARG A 146 -5.77 26.06 7.50
C ARG A 146 -5.85 25.45 6.10
N ASP A 147 -4.71 25.05 5.52
CA ASP A 147 -4.64 24.42 4.20
C ASP A 147 -5.36 23.05 4.18
N LEU A 148 -5.45 22.37 5.33
CA LEU A 148 -6.13 21.08 5.45
C LEU A 148 -7.64 21.19 5.14
N SER A 149 -8.25 22.35 5.36
CA SER A 149 -9.66 22.55 5.04
C SER A 149 -9.95 22.43 3.53
N SER A 150 -9.00 22.86 2.68
CA SER A 150 -9.08 22.74 1.22
C SER A 150 -8.97 21.28 0.74
N LEU A 151 -8.50 20.37 1.59
CA LEU A 151 -8.25 18.97 1.26
C LEU A 151 -9.40 18.02 1.63
N GLN A 152 -10.53 18.52 2.14
CA GLN A 152 -11.64 17.67 2.60
C GLN A 152 -12.20 16.72 1.53
N ASN A 153 -12.16 17.14 0.26
CA ASN A 153 -12.65 16.36 -0.88
C ASN A 153 -11.50 15.73 -1.71
N GLU A 154 -10.28 15.76 -1.20
CA GLU A 154 -9.10 15.23 -1.87
C GLU A 154 -8.70 13.85 -1.31
N ILE A 155 -8.04 13.05 -2.15
CA ILE A 155 -7.39 11.83 -1.68
C ILE A 155 -6.14 12.24 -0.93
N THR A 156 -6.07 11.91 0.35
CA THR A 156 -4.98 12.37 1.23
C THR A 156 -4.30 11.21 1.94
N PHE A 157 -2.98 11.27 2.00
CA PHE A 157 -2.13 10.35 2.75
C PHE A 157 -1.41 11.16 3.81
N ALA A 158 -1.59 10.81 5.08
CA ALA A 158 -0.91 11.47 6.18
C ALA A 158 -0.40 10.46 7.19
N ALA A 159 0.54 10.87 8.04
CA ALA A 159 1.28 9.93 8.86
C ALA A 159 1.55 10.41 10.29
N ASN A 160 1.94 9.44 11.12
CA ASN A 160 2.48 9.67 12.46
C ASN A 160 1.54 10.55 13.30
N LYS A 161 2.02 11.64 13.91
CA LYS A 161 1.19 12.45 14.80
C LYS A 161 0.38 13.54 14.08
N ILE A 162 -0.03 13.32 12.82
CA ILE A 162 -0.93 14.23 12.09
C ILE A 162 -2.25 14.46 12.86
N TYR A 163 -2.68 13.49 13.67
CA TYR A 163 -3.87 13.60 14.51
C TYR A 163 -3.81 14.75 15.53
N LEU A 164 -2.63 15.32 15.79
CA LEU A 164 -2.52 16.54 16.60
C LEU A 164 -3.19 17.75 15.95
N ALA A 165 -3.41 17.75 14.63
CA ALA A 165 -4.17 18.81 13.96
C ALA A 165 -5.68 18.72 14.21
N TYR A 166 -6.20 17.60 14.71
CA TYR A 166 -7.64 17.28 14.68
C TYR A 166 -8.50 18.11 15.63
N GLU A 167 -7.89 18.75 16.63
CA GLU A 167 -8.57 19.69 17.52
C GLU A 167 -8.86 21.02 16.80
N ASP A 168 -8.00 21.39 15.83
CA ASP A 168 -8.07 22.65 15.09
C ASP A 168 -8.74 22.53 13.72
N THR A 169 -9.05 21.31 13.26
CA THR A 169 -9.71 21.08 11.98
C THR A 169 -10.64 19.87 11.98
N GLN A 170 -11.71 19.95 11.18
CA GLN A 170 -12.60 18.82 10.88
C GLN A 170 -12.02 17.86 9.82
N TRP A 171 -10.95 18.26 9.14
CA TRP A 171 -10.30 17.43 8.13
C TRP A 171 -9.71 16.15 8.74
N ARG A 172 -9.86 15.02 8.04
CA ARG A 172 -9.25 13.73 8.35
C ARG A 172 -8.64 13.14 7.07
N PRO A 173 -7.50 12.44 7.15
CA PRO A 173 -6.88 11.87 5.97
C PRO A 173 -7.69 10.69 5.42
N THR A 174 -7.62 10.47 4.11
CA THR A 174 -8.17 9.26 3.49
C THR A 174 -7.40 8.02 3.96
N TYR A 175 -6.08 8.15 4.04
CA TYR A 175 -5.16 7.08 4.43
C TYR A 175 -4.18 7.56 5.49
N TYR A 176 -4.08 6.78 6.56
CA TYR A 176 -3.20 7.06 7.69
C TYR A 176 -2.02 6.06 7.72
N PHE A 177 -0.81 6.54 7.97
CA PHE A 177 0.40 5.74 7.96
C PHE A 177 1.20 5.90 9.25
N VAL A 178 1.79 4.80 9.72
CA VAL A 178 2.92 4.84 10.66
C VAL A 178 3.93 3.81 10.22
N GLU A 179 5.13 4.27 9.89
CA GLU A 179 6.23 3.42 9.42
C GLU A 179 7.27 3.17 10.52
N ASP A 180 7.66 4.23 11.23
CA ASP A 180 8.74 4.15 12.21
C ASP A 180 8.28 3.42 13.49
N HIS A 181 9.08 2.44 13.91
CA HIS A 181 8.76 1.59 15.05
C HIS A 181 8.74 2.35 16.38
N LEU A 182 9.57 3.40 16.56
CA LEU A 182 9.53 4.23 17.77
C LEU A 182 8.23 5.04 17.81
N VAL A 183 7.83 5.63 16.67
CA VAL A 183 6.55 6.34 16.57
C VAL A 183 5.39 5.39 16.89
N TYR A 184 5.38 4.20 16.28
CA TYR A 184 4.34 3.19 16.51
C TYR A 184 4.27 2.78 17.98
N LYS A 185 5.41 2.41 18.57
CA LYS A 185 5.51 1.95 19.96
C LYS A 185 5.13 3.04 20.97
N GLN A 186 5.66 4.25 20.81
CA GLN A 186 5.46 5.34 21.78
C GLN A 186 4.04 5.93 21.72
N ASN A 187 3.37 5.82 20.57
CA ASN A 187 2.06 6.43 20.34
C ASN A 187 0.95 5.41 20.07
N PHE A 188 1.17 4.12 20.39
CA PHE A 188 0.26 3.02 20.05
C PHE A 188 -1.19 3.29 20.46
N ASN A 189 -1.41 3.86 21.65
CA ASN A 189 -2.77 4.16 22.13
C ASN A 189 -3.46 5.27 21.33
N GLU A 190 -2.74 6.30 20.90
CA GLU A 190 -3.31 7.35 20.04
C GLU A 190 -3.53 6.83 18.62
N ILE A 191 -2.58 6.04 18.09
CA ILE A 191 -2.71 5.36 16.80
C ILE A 191 -3.94 4.44 16.79
N LYS A 192 -4.22 3.73 17.89
CA LYS A 192 -5.38 2.85 18.04
C LYS A 192 -6.71 3.60 17.99
N LYS A 193 -6.76 4.88 18.39
CA LYS A 193 -7.98 5.71 18.35
C LYS A 193 -8.32 6.19 16.93
N GLN A 194 -7.35 6.15 16.01
CA GLN A 194 -7.56 6.58 14.63
C GLN A 194 -8.61 5.70 13.95
N LYS A 195 -9.50 6.32 13.18
CA LYS A 195 -10.65 5.65 12.55
C LYS A 195 -10.43 5.41 11.07
N GLU A 196 -9.41 6.06 10.51
CA GLU A 196 -9.04 6.07 9.12
C GLU A 196 -8.46 4.73 8.66
N ILE A 197 -8.48 4.50 7.35
CA ILE A 197 -7.82 3.32 6.76
C ILE A 197 -6.32 3.46 7.00
N SER A 198 -5.77 2.55 7.80
CA SER A 198 -4.42 2.69 8.33
C SER A 198 -3.46 1.61 7.81
N PHE A 199 -2.28 2.03 7.38
CA PHE A 199 -1.24 1.15 6.85
C PHE A 199 0.03 1.16 7.72
N PHE A 200 0.58 -0.03 7.94
CA PHE A 200 1.73 -0.24 8.83
C PHE A 200 2.69 -1.29 8.23
N PRO A 201 4.01 -1.15 8.42
CA PRO A 201 4.96 -2.25 8.22
C PRO A 201 4.61 -3.48 9.06
N LEU A 202 4.83 -4.69 8.54
CA LEU A 202 4.56 -5.94 9.26
C LEU A 202 5.38 -6.09 10.55
N ASP A 203 6.61 -5.57 10.60
CA ASP A 203 7.47 -5.61 11.78
C ASP A 203 6.86 -4.84 12.98
N THR A 204 5.96 -3.87 12.73
CA THR A 204 5.22 -3.18 13.80
C THR A 204 4.35 -4.10 14.65
N LEU A 205 4.03 -5.30 14.15
CA LEU A 205 3.29 -6.31 14.91
C LEU A 205 4.02 -6.74 16.19
N ALA A 206 5.35 -6.55 16.27
CA ALA A 206 6.12 -6.78 17.49
C ALA A 206 5.66 -5.91 18.68
N TRP A 207 4.98 -4.80 18.43
CA TRP A 207 4.44 -3.89 19.46
C TRP A 207 2.92 -3.89 19.55
N GLY A 208 2.25 -4.75 18.79
CA GLY A 208 0.81 -4.95 18.87
C GLY A 208 0.10 -4.86 17.53
N ARG A 209 -0.96 -5.67 17.40
CA ARG A 209 -1.86 -5.66 16.24
C ARG A 209 -3.03 -4.72 16.47
N LEU A 210 -3.37 -3.94 15.45
CA LEU A 210 -4.58 -3.12 15.37
C LEU A 210 -5.56 -3.82 14.42
N ASP A 211 -6.80 -4.04 14.88
CA ASP A 211 -7.80 -4.82 14.13
C ASP A 211 -8.09 -4.23 12.74
N LYS A 212 -8.16 -2.91 12.69
CA LYS A 212 -8.38 -2.13 11.46
C LYS A 212 -7.10 -1.88 10.64
N GLY A 213 -5.93 -2.23 11.17
CA GLY A 213 -4.65 -2.06 10.49
C GLY A 213 -4.52 -2.96 9.26
N ILE A 214 -3.88 -2.41 8.24
CA ILE A 214 -3.48 -3.10 7.02
C ILE A 214 -1.95 -3.14 7.03
N TYR A 215 -1.39 -4.35 7.03
CA TYR A 215 0.04 -4.52 7.19
C TYR A 215 0.70 -4.92 5.88
N TYR A 216 1.83 -4.28 5.55
CA TYR A 216 2.61 -4.55 4.34
C TYR A 216 4.03 -5.03 4.67
N ASP A 217 4.61 -5.83 3.77
CA ASP A 217 6.02 -6.20 3.85
C ASP A 217 6.88 -4.94 3.72
N PHE A 218 7.77 -4.70 4.67
CA PHE A 218 8.65 -3.55 4.64
C PHE A 218 10.08 -3.96 4.32
N ILE A 219 10.56 -3.49 3.17
CA ILE A 219 11.79 -3.98 2.56
C ILE A 219 12.92 -3.00 2.87
N PHE A 220 13.84 -3.45 3.72
CA PHE A 220 15.09 -2.76 3.98
C PHE A 220 16.17 -3.28 3.04
N GLU A 221 16.83 -2.37 2.33
CA GLU A 221 18.02 -2.66 1.55
C GLU A 221 19.07 -1.60 1.81
N ASN A 222 20.35 -1.99 1.77
CA ASN A 222 21.43 -1.02 1.81
C ASN A 222 21.72 -0.58 0.37
N TYR A 223 21.26 0.61 0.01
CA TYR A 223 21.37 1.13 -1.35
C TYR A 223 22.45 2.19 -1.51
N SER A 224 22.83 2.91 -0.46
CA SER A 224 23.79 4.02 -0.59
C SER A 224 25.14 3.52 -1.13
N PRO A 225 25.73 4.15 -2.17
CA PRO A 225 25.35 5.45 -2.75
C PRO A 225 24.34 5.40 -3.92
N ASN A 226 23.85 4.22 -4.30
CA ASN A 226 22.86 4.03 -5.36
C ASN A 226 21.45 4.49 -4.93
N LEU A 227 20.56 4.61 -5.90
CA LEU A 227 19.14 4.86 -5.62
C LEU A 227 18.48 3.60 -5.03
N PRO A 228 17.53 3.77 -4.09
CA PRO A 228 16.71 2.65 -3.63
C PRO A 228 15.84 2.12 -4.76
N LYS A 229 15.29 0.93 -4.58
CA LYS A 229 14.18 0.43 -5.39
C LYS A 229 12.88 1.11 -4.97
N ILE A 230 11.94 1.12 -5.91
CA ILE A 230 10.59 1.61 -5.72
C ILE A 230 9.61 0.48 -6.05
N SER A 231 8.61 0.30 -5.20
CA SER A 231 7.56 -0.69 -5.43
C SER A 231 6.35 -0.05 -6.10
N SER A 232 5.92 -0.63 -7.22
CA SER A 232 4.61 -0.36 -7.82
C SER A 232 3.54 -1.35 -7.37
N SER A 233 3.86 -2.24 -6.42
CA SER A 233 3.00 -3.33 -5.97
C SER A 233 3.11 -3.52 -4.46
N ALA A 234 2.21 -2.91 -3.69
CA ALA A 234 2.25 -2.99 -2.22
C ALA A 234 2.13 -4.42 -1.66
N ILE A 235 1.57 -5.35 -2.45
CA ILE A 235 1.51 -6.78 -2.11
C ILE A 235 2.88 -7.48 -2.19
N LYS A 236 3.83 -6.91 -2.92
CA LYS A 236 5.25 -7.35 -2.95
C LYS A 236 6.06 -6.69 -1.85
N GLY A 237 5.48 -5.71 -1.14
CA GLY A 237 6.11 -4.89 -0.13
C GLY A 237 6.40 -3.47 -0.61
N LEU A 238 6.73 -2.61 0.35
CA LEU A 238 7.17 -1.23 0.14
C LEU A 238 8.63 -1.11 0.59
N TYR A 239 9.45 -0.39 -0.17
CA TYR A 239 10.85 -0.18 0.15
C TYR A 239 11.03 0.95 1.16
N TRP A 240 11.98 0.78 2.09
CA TRP A 240 12.37 1.82 3.03
C TRP A 240 13.18 2.92 2.34
N GLY A 241 12.76 4.17 2.52
CA GLY A 241 13.38 5.37 1.93
C GLY A 241 13.88 6.38 2.97
N GLY A 242 14.01 5.97 4.24
CA GLY A 242 14.35 6.89 5.33
C GLY A 242 13.23 7.85 5.74
N THR A 243 12.03 7.74 5.16
CA THR A 243 10.86 8.56 5.47
C THR A 243 9.56 7.84 5.12
N VAL A 244 8.54 7.98 5.97
CA VAL A 244 7.17 7.47 5.73
C VAL A 244 6.54 8.05 4.46
N VAL A 245 6.98 9.23 4.04
CA VAL A 245 6.54 9.85 2.78
C VAL A 245 6.86 8.95 1.58
N TYR A 246 7.98 8.23 1.61
CA TYR A 246 8.36 7.30 0.55
C TYR A 246 7.43 6.07 0.49
N SER A 247 7.00 5.55 1.64
CA SER A 247 5.97 4.49 1.70
C SER A 247 4.61 4.99 1.20
N MET A 248 4.20 6.20 1.59
CA MET A 248 2.95 6.80 1.10
C MET A 248 2.98 7.02 -0.42
N LEU A 249 4.11 7.46 -0.98
CA LEU A 249 4.29 7.64 -2.43
C LEU A 249 4.19 6.31 -3.19
N GLN A 250 4.87 5.25 -2.71
CA GLN A 250 4.77 3.91 -3.30
C GLN A 250 3.34 3.36 -3.23
N MET A 251 2.63 3.62 -2.12
CA MET A 251 1.23 3.22 -2.01
C MET A 251 0.32 4.01 -2.95
N ALA A 252 0.52 5.31 -3.10
CA ALA A 252 -0.24 6.14 -4.04
C ALA A 252 -0.06 5.65 -5.50
N ILE A 253 1.18 5.28 -5.87
CA ILE A 253 1.49 4.66 -7.17
C ILE A 253 0.74 3.34 -7.34
N TYR A 254 0.76 2.46 -6.33
CA TYR A 254 0.02 1.19 -6.35
C TYR A 254 -1.50 1.39 -6.46
N MET A 255 -2.02 2.46 -5.86
CA MET A 255 -3.43 2.86 -5.95
C MET A 255 -3.80 3.51 -7.29
N GLY A 256 -2.85 3.71 -8.21
CA GLY A 256 -3.10 4.21 -9.56
C GLY A 256 -3.16 5.74 -9.69
N ILE A 257 -2.70 6.48 -8.67
CA ILE A 257 -2.61 7.95 -8.71
C ILE A 257 -1.69 8.39 -9.87
N LYS A 258 -2.08 9.46 -10.57
CA LYS A 258 -1.32 10.06 -11.69
C LYS A 258 -0.82 11.48 -11.44
N GLU A 259 -1.30 12.13 -10.38
CA GLU A 259 -0.89 13.47 -10.02
C GLU A 259 -0.73 13.56 -8.50
N VAL A 260 0.47 13.90 -8.04
CA VAL A 260 0.85 13.88 -6.63
C VAL A 260 1.30 15.26 -6.20
N TYR A 261 0.72 15.76 -5.11
CA TYR A 261 1.12 16.99 -4.47
C TYR A 261 1.60 16.71 -3.06
N ILE A 262 2.82 17.11 -2.73
CA ILE A 262 3.37 16.92 -1.39
C ILE A 262 3.29 18.24 -0.63
N ILE A 263 2.75 18.22 0.59
CA ILE A 263 2.74 19.41 1.47
C ILE A 263 3.38 19.08 2.82
N GLY A 264 3.91 20.07 3.54
CA GLY A 264 4.57 19.84 4.83
C GLY A 264 5.88 19.05 4.73
N LEU A 265 6.54 19.05 3.57
CA LEU A 265 7.83 18.39 3.33
C LEU A 265 8.96 19.42 3.31
N ASP A 266 9.30 19.90 4.50
CA ASP A 266 10.28 20.99 4.68
C ASP A 266 11.72 20.55 4.43
N PHE A 267 12.03 19.26 4.66
CA PHE A 267 13.36 18.67 4.47
C PHE A 267 14.48 19.40 5.26
N SER A 268 14.13 19.92 6.44
CA SER A 268 15.04 20.61 7.34
C SER A 268 14.78 20.12 8.77
N PHE A 269 15.83 19.71 9.47
CA PHE A 269 15.75 19.25 10.86
C PHE A 269 16.86 19.87 11.69
N ASP A 270 16.48 20.43 12.84
CA ASP A 270 17.40 20.76 13.91
C ASP A 270 17.64 19.49 14.74
N VAL A 271 18.89 19.05 14.82
CA VAL A 271 19.28 17.87 15.60
C VAL A 271 20.14 18.33 16.78
N PRO A 272 19.83 17.91 18.03
CA PRO A 272 20.63 18.26 19.20
C PRO A 272 22.12 17.92 19.03
N LYS A 273 23.00 18.87 19.35
CA LYS A 273 24.45 18.77 19.11
C LYS A 273 25.09 17.54 19.76
N LYS A 274 24.62 17.16 20.95
CA LYS A 274 25.13 16.00 21.71
C LYS A 274 24.89 14.67 21.00
N ASP A 275 23.87 14.61 20.17
CA ASP A 275 23.40 13.41 19.50
C ASP A 275 23.82 13.36 18.02
N LEU A 276 24.61 14.33 17.52
CA LEU A 276 25.12 14.32 16.14
C LEU A 276 25.89 13.04 15.79
N ASN A 277 26.54 12.43 16.79
CA ASN A 277 27.29 11.17 16.64
C ASN A 277 26.48 9.91 17.01
N SER A 278 25.22 10.05 17.44
CA SER A 278 24.35 8.90 17.67
C SER A 278 24.01 8.26 16.32
N LYS A 279 24.18 6.94 16.21
CA LYS A 279 24.04 6.25 14.92
C LYS A 279 22.59 6.06 14.47
N GLU A 280 21.60 6.11 15.39
CA GLU A 280 20.22 5.73 15.06
C GLU A 280 19.14 6.52 15.80
N HIS A 281 19.30 6.76 17.11
CA HIS A 281 18.26 7.37 17.94
C HIS A 281 18.77 8.58 18.71
N ILE A 282 17.96 9.63 18.73
CA ILE A 282 18.26 10.91 19.38
C ILE A 282 17.13 11.24 20.36
N ARG A 283 17.40 12.13 21.32
CA ARG A 283 16.39 12.60 22.29
C ARG A 283 16.08 14.06 22.03
N SER A 284 14.80 14.40 22.00
CA SER A 284 14.40 15.79 21.83
C SER A 284 14.87 16.65 23.01
N GLU A 285 15.49 17.79 22.72
CA GLU A 285 15.84 18.84 23.68
C GLU A 285 14.85 20.03 23.61
N GLY A 286 13.75 19.88 22.86
CA GLY A 286 12.72 20.91 22.69
C GLY A 286 12.73 21.58 21.31
N GLU A 287 13.50 21.05 20.36
CA GLU A 287 13.53 21.50 18.97
C GLU A 287 12.16 21.31 18.27
N VAL A 288 11.74 22.29 17.47
CA VAL A 288 10.46 22.27 16.74
C VAL A 288 10.70 21.93 15.28
N ASN A 289 10.71 20.63 15.00
CA ASN A 289 10.93 20.10 13.65
C ASN A 289 9.64 19.80 12.87
N HIS A 290 8.48 20.07 13.47
CA HIS A 290 7.18 19.63 12.96
C HIS A 290 6.11 20.71 13.17
N PHE A 291 4.99 20.59 12.49
CA PHE A 291 3.89 21.58 12.48
C PHE A 291 3.27 21.87 13.84
N HIS A 292 3.38 20.94 14.80
CA HIS A 292 2.77 21.06 16.12
C HIS A 292 3.83 21.07 17.22
N LYS A 293 3.72 22.01 18.17
CA LYS A 293 4.66 22.16 19.30
C LYS A 293 4.79 20.88 20.14
N ASP A 294 3.69 20.16 20.33
CA ASP A 294 3.65 18.91 21.10
C ASP A 294 3.96 17.66 20.26
N TYR A 295 4.41 17.83 19.00
CA TYR A 295 4.76 16.70 18.14
C TYR A 295 5.90 15.87 18.75
N ARG A 296 6.87 16.51 19.40
CA ARG A 296 7.88 15.84 20.23
C ARG A 296 8.03 16.54 21.56
N LYS A 297 7.91 15.78 22.64
CA LYS A 297 8.16 16.28 23.99
C LYS A 297 9.64 16.18 24.32
N VAL A 298 10.13 17.08 25.16
CA VAL A 298 11.50 17.01 25.70
C VAL A 298 11.75 15.62 26.30
N GLY A 299 12.85 14.99 25.92
CA GLY A 299 13.25 13.64 26.33
C GLY A 299 12.66 12.49 25.49
N GLU A 300 11.69 12.77 24.62
CA GLU A 300 11.13 11.78 23.68
C GLU A 300 12.22 11.28 22.72
N LYS A 301 12.31 9.95 22.54
CA LYS A 301 13.23 9.35 21.58
C LYS A 301 12.65 9.41 20.17
N TRP A 302 13.50 9.68 19.20
CA TRP A 302 13.14 9.63 17.79
C TRP A 302 14.31 9.17 16.93
N THR A 303 14.00 8.68 15.74
CA THR A 303 14.99 8.23 14.75
C THR A 303 15.64 9.43 14.11
N GLN A 304 16.97 9.41 14.00
CA GLN A 304 17.73 10.49 13.36
C GLN A 304 17.31 10.63 11.88
N PRO A 305 17.04 11.86 11.40
CA PRO A 305 16.68 12.07 10.01
C PRO A 305 17.89 11.80 9.11
N LYS A 306 17.79 10.78 8.26
CA LYS A 306 18.83 10.42 7.28
C LYS A 306 18.60 11.19 5.98
N LEU A 307 18.88 12.50 5.97
CA LEU A 307 18.57 13.37 4.83
C LEU A 307 19.22 12.88 3.52
N ASP A 308 20.49 12.48 3.54
CA ASP A 308 21.17 11.93 2.35
C ASP A 308 20.44 10.71 1.76
N ILE A 309 19.93 9.86 2.64
CA ILE A 309 19.18 8.64 2.27
C ILE A 309 17.79 8.99 1.72
N GLN A 310 17.09 9.92 2.39
CA GLN A 310 15.80 10.42 1.92
C GLN A 310 15.93 11.12 0.57
N GLU A 311 17.04 11.84 0.35
CA GLU A 311 17.33 12.52 -0.90
C GLU A 311 17.40 11.52 -2.07
N LEU A 312 18.15 10.42 -1.90
CA LEU A 312 18.21 9.33 -2.88
C LEU A 312 16.82 8.72 -3.14
N ALA A 313 16.00 8.55 -2.10
CA ALA A 313 14.63 8.06 -2.25
C ALA A 313 13.77 9.03 -3.09
N PHE A 314 13.82 10.34 -2.84
CA PHE A 314 13.09 11.32 -3.63
C PHE A 314 13.58 11.42 -5.09
N ARG A 315 14.89 11.30 -5.33
CA ARG A 315 15.44 11.16 -6.69
C ARG A 315 14.83 9.96 -7.40
N LYS A 316 14.75 8.81 -6.72
CA LYS A 316 14.13 7.60 -7.27
C LYS A 316 12.65 7.81 -7.63
N VAL A 317 11.88 8.46 -6.75
CA VAL A 317 10.47 8.75 -7.04
C VAL A 317 10.35 9.65 -8.28
N LYS A 318 11.13 10.72 -8.38
CA LYS A 318 11.08 11.64 -9.52
C LYS A 318 11.37 10.91 -10.83
N GLU A 319 12.41 10.07 -10.87
CA GLU A 319 12.73 9.24 -12.04
C GLU A 319 11.60 8.29 -12.42
N TYR A 320 11.05 7.58 -11.43
CA TYR A 320 9.96 6.64 -11.65
C TYR A 320 8.71 7.35 -12.17
N CYS A 321 8.32 8.46 -11.52
CA CYS A 321 7.17 9.27 -11.91
C CYS A 321 7.32 9.79 -13.34
N LYS A 322 8.48 10.36 -13.70
CA LYS A 322 8.77 10.80 -15.07
C LYS A 322 8.63 9.66 -16.08
N SER A 323 9.18 8.49 -15.78
CA SER A 323 9.18 7.33 -16.68
C SER A 323 7.79 6.68 -16.84
N ASN A 324 6.88 6.94 -15.90
CA ASN A 324 5.54 6.35 -15.86
C ASN A 324 4.41 7.37 -16.08
N ASN A 325 4.73 8.57 -16.57
CA ASN A 325 3.77 9.66 -16.78
C ASN A 325 2.93 9.95 -15.53
N ILE A 326 3.58 10.08 -14.38
CA ILE A 326 2.99 10.49 -13.11
C ILE A 326 3.55 11.87 -12.80
N LYS A 327 2.69 12.86 -12.59
CA LYS A 327 3.10 14.19 -12.15
C LYS A 327 3.36 14.18 -10.65
N ILE A 328 4.42 14.81 -10.21
CA ILE A 328 4.75 14.96 -8.80
C ILE A 328 5.30 16.36 -8.56
N TYR A 329 4.74 17.05 -7.57
CA TYR A 329 5.11 18.41 -7.19
C TYR A 329 5.20 18.53 -5.69
N ASN A 330 6.09 19.40 -5.22
CA ASN A 330 6.09 19.87 -3.85
C ASN A 330 5.24 21.15 -3.81
N ALA A 331 4.21 21.19 -2.98
CA ALA A 331 3.35 22.35 -2.74
C ALA A 331 3.45 22.78 -1.26
N SER A 332 4.56 22.43 -0.59
CA SER A 332 4.85 22.91 0.77
C SER A 332 5.07 24.43 0.74
N ARG A 333 4.60 25.14 1.76
CA ARG A 333 4.81 26.61 1.88
C ARG A 333 6.30 27.00 1.92
N SER A 334 7.15 26.08 2.39
CA SER A 334 8.61 26.19 2.35
C SER A 334 9.25 24.80 2.33
N THR A 335 10.37 24.65 1.64
CA THR A 335 11.12 23.39 1.60
C THR A 335 12.60 23.63 1.29
N LYS A 336 13.48 22.77 1.82
CA LYS A 336 14.88 22.63 1.39
C LYS A 336 15.09 21.47 0.42
N LEU A 337 14.03 20.73 0.05
CA LEU A 337 14.12 19.66 -0.94
C LEU A 337 14.03 20.24 -2.34
N GLU A 338 15.16 20.31 -3.04
CA GLU A 338 15.25 20.88 -4.39
C GLU A 338 14.93 19.88 -5.50
N ILE A 339 14.84 18.59 -5.17
CA ILE A 339 14.68 17.54 -6.18
C ILE A 339 13.30 17.55 -6.80
N ILE A 340 12.24 17.83 -6.04
CA ILE A 340 10.86 17.81 -6.54
C ILE A 340 10.43 19.25 -6.80
N ASP A 341 9.91 19.51 -7.99
CA ASP A 341 9.60 20.87 -8.44
C ASP A 341 8.56 21.51 -7.50
N LEU A 342 8.88 22.70 -7.00
CA LEU A 342 8.03 23.49 -6.10
C LEU A 342 6.97 24.24 -6.90
N ILE A 343 5.73 24.21 -6.43
CA ILE A 343 4.60 24.99 -6.96
C ILE A 343 3.85 25.67 -5.81
N ASP A 344 3.08 26.71 -6.12
CA ASP A 344 2.19 27.32 -5.13
C ASP A 344 1.01 26.39 -4.82
N PHE A 345 0.72 26.20 -3.54
CA PHE A 345 -0.42 25.44 -3.08
C PHE A 345 -1.74 26.10 -3.46
N ASP A 346 -1.83 27.43 -3.38
CA ASP A 346 -3.09 28.14 -3.57
C ASP A 346 -3.56 28.06 -5.04
N ASP A 347 -2.61 27.99 -5.99
CA ASP A 347 -2.87 27.79 -7.42
C ASP A 347 -3.60 26.47 -7.74
N LEU A 348 -3.54 25.48 -6.84
CA LEU A 348 -4.19 24.18 -7.01
C LEU A 348 -5.71 24.21 -6.83
N PHE A 349 -6.23 25.29 -6.23
CA PHE A 349 -7.64 25.45 -5.88
C PHE A 349 -8.31 26.65 -6.57
N ILE A 350 -7.56 27.41 -7.36
CA ILE A 350 -8.13 28.44 -8.23
C ILE A 350 -8.92 27.73 -9.33
N LYS A 351 -10.24 27.88 -9.33
CA LYS A 351 -11.05 27.49 -10.49
C LYS A 351 -10.59 28.33 -11.67
N LYS A 352 -10.01 27.70 -12.70
CA LYS A 352 -9.88 28.35 -14.01
C LYS A 352 -11.28 28.77 -14.41
N LYS A 353 -11.52 30.09 -14.50
CA LYS A 353 -12.69 30.60 -15.21
C LYS A 353 -12.53 30.09 -16.64
N ASP A 354 -13.47 29.26 -17.09
CA ASP A 354 -13.59 28.91 -18.49
C ASP A 354 -13.68 30.23 -19.27
N ILE A 355 -12.71 30.45 -20.17
CA ILE A 355 -12.70 31.55 -21.14
C ILE A 355 -13.46 31.10 -22.37
#